data_AF-A0A1Z4IJ56-F1
#
_entry.id   AF-A0A1Z4IJ56-F1
#
_cell.length_a   1.000
_cell.length_b   1.000
_cell.length_c   1.000
_cell.angle_alpha   90.00
_cell.angle_beta   90.00
_cell.angle_gamma   90.00
#
_symmetry.space_group_name_H-M   'P 1'
#
loop_
_entity.id
_entity.type
_entity.pdbx_description
1 polymer ?
#
loop_
_entity_poly.entity_id
_entity_poly.type
_entity_poly.pdbx_seq_one_letter_code
_entity_poly.pdbx_strand_id
1 'polypeptide(L)'
;MKFKFQITQIVIIVIAIIHTILAFGEIFFGAFLLKTRFNFPAEIAMQAEPIVQNAGIYNSFIAAGLLWSAFDTTNPKALRTFFLACVIVAGVFGAITLKPTTLIIQTIPATIALLLVWKADIDSSEAAL
;
A
#
# COMPACT_ATOMS: atom_id res chain seq x y z
N MET A 1 -29.38 -4.91 5.01
CA MET A 1 -28.37 -4.14 4.25
C MET A 1 -27.54 -5.12 3.43
N LYS A 2 -27.66 -5.19 2.10
CA LYS A 2 -26.84 -6.09 1.28
C LYS A 2 -25.52 -5.40 0.95
N PHE A 3 -24.42 -5.83 1.57
CA PHE A 3 -23.08 -5.39 1.17
C PHE A 3 -22.78 -5.96 -0.22
N LYS A 4 -22.80 -5.11 -1.25
CA LYS A 4 -22.35 -5.47 -2.61
C LYS A 4 -20.94 -4.91 -2.77
N PHE A 5 -19.93 -5.76 -2.63
CA PHE A 5 -18.54 -5.35 -2.81
C PHE A 5 -18.28 -5.02 -4.28
N GLN A 6 -17.77 -3.81 -4.53
CA GLN A 6 -17.26 -3.43 -5.84
C GLN A 6 -15.87 -4.04 -6.05
N ILE A 7 -15.52 -4.37 -7.30
CA ILE A 7 -14.20 -4.90 -7.65
C ILE A 7 -13.08 -3.97 -7.14
N THR A 8 -13.27 -2.65 -7.24
CA THR A 8 -12.38 -1.62 -6.71
C THR A 8 -12.11 -1.79 -5.22
N GLN A 9 -13.15 -2.02 -4.40
CA GLN A 9 -13.00 -2.24 -2.96
C GLN A 9 -12.19 -3.49 -2.67
N ILE A 10 -12.44 -4.59 -3.39
CA ILE A 10 -11.70 -5.84 -3.20
C ILE A 10 -10.21 -5.63 -3.47
N VAL A 11 -9.86 -4.97 -4.58
CA VAL A 11 -8.47 -4.68 -4.94
C VAL A 11 -7.80 -3.79 -3.88
N ILE A 12 -8.48 -2.75 -3.39
CA ILE A 12 -7.96 -1.88 -2.33
C ILE A 12 -7.71 -2.65 -1.03
N ILE A 13 -8.64 -3.54 -0.63
CA ILE A 13 -8.49 -4.39 0.56
C ILE A 13 -7.28 -5.32 0.41
N VAL A 14 -7.06 -5.90 -0.77
CA VAL A 14 -5.88 -6.73 -1.04
C VAL A 14 -4.60 -5.91 -0.85
N ILE A 15 -4.53 -4.68 -1.38
CA ILE A 15 -3.37 -3.81 -1.19
C ILE A 15 -3.19 -3.45 0.29
N ALA A 16 -4.26 -3.16 1.02
CA ALA A 16 -4.19 -2.91 2.46
C ALA A 16 -3.64 -4.11 3.26
N ILE A 17 -4.00 -5.34 2.86
CA ILE A 17 -3.44 -6.57 3.44
C ILE A 17 -1.94 -6.67 3.14
N ILE A 18 -1.51 -6.37 1.91
CA ILE A 18 -0.08 -6.34 1.56
C ILE A 18 0.68 -5.38 2.50
N HIS A 19 0.19 -4.15 2.68
CA HIS A 19 0.84 -3.18 3.58
C HIS A 19 0.81 -3.63 5.04
N THR A 20 -0.26 -4.29 5.50
CA THR A 20 -0.31 -4.88 6.86
C THR A 20 0.76 -5.96 7.04
N ILE A 21 0.95 -6.84 6.04
CA ILE A 21 1.97 -7.90 6.10
C ILE A 21 3.38 -7.30 6.10
N LEU A 22 3.63 -6.31 5.24
CA LEU A 22 4.92 -5.59 5.20
C LEU A 22 5.20 -4.89 6.53
N ALA A 23 4.21 -4.15 7.05
CA ALA A 23 4.30 -3.47 8.34
C ALA A 23 4.64 -4.44 9.47
N PHE A 24 3.94 -5.58 9.55
CA PHE A 24 4.21 -6.59 10.56
C PHE A 24 5.64 -7.13 10.46
N GLY A 25 6.10 -7.44 9.25
CA GLY A 25 7.48 -7.85 9.00
C GLY A 25 8.50 -6.79 9.45
N GLU A 26 8.28 -5.54 9.08
CA GLU A 26 9.19 -4.43 9.35
C GLU A 26 9.26 -4.05 10.84
N ILE A 27 8.12 -4.09 11.55
CA ILE A 27 8.03 -3.76 12.98
C ILE A 27 8.66 -4.86 13.85
N PHE A 28 8.37 -6.13 13.56
CA PHE A 28 8.76 -7.23 14.44
C PHE A 28 10.03 -7.95 14.02
N PHE A 29 10.44 -7.83 12.75
CA PHE A 29 11.56 -8.58 12.18
C PHE A 29 12.54 -7.67 11.41
N GLY A 30 12.64 -6.39 11.76
CA GLY A 30 13.43 -5.39 11.05
C GLY A 30 14.88 -5.80 10.81
N ALA A 31 15.64 -6.18 11.84
CA ALA A 31 17.03 -6.61 11.69
C ALA A 31 17.17 -7.89 10.83
N PHE A 32 16.23 -8.83 10.99
CA PHE A 32 16.20 -10.06 10.20
C PHE A 32 15.97 -9.77 8.71
N LEU A 33 15.05 -8.86 8.38
CA LEU A 33 14.80 -8.43 7.01
C LEU A 33 16.01 -7.70 6.42
N LEU A 34 16.67 -6.82 7.16
CA LEU A 34 17.90 -6.15 6.71
C LEU A 34 19.00 -7.15 6.36
N LYS A 35 19.18 -8.18 7.18
CA LYS A 35 20.17 -9.24 6.92
C LYS A 35 19.80 -10.10 5.71
N THR A 36 18.57 -10.64 5.68
CA THR A 36 18.18 -11.67 4.70
C THR A 36 17.72 -11.09 3.36
N ARG A 37 17.07 -9.92 3.39
CA ARG A 37 16.55 -9.27 2.19
C ARG A 37 17.55 -8.29 1.61
N PHE A 38 18.32 -7.59 2.43
CA PHE A 38 19.21 -6.52 1.97
C PHE A 38 20.71 -6.82 2.12
N ASN A 39 21.07 -8.01 2.65
CA ASN A 39 22.45 -8.46 2.85
C ASN A 39 23.28 -7.54 3.76
N PHE A 40 22.65 -6.89 4.74
CA PHE A 40 23.36 -6.05 5.70
C PHE A 40 24.21 -6.92 6.65
N PRO A 41 25.43 -6.47 7.02
CA PRO A 41 26.15 -7.04 8.15
C PRO A 41 25.30 -7.01 9.42
N ALA A 42 25.45 -8.01 10.29
CA ALA A 42 24.59 -8.17 11.47
C ALA A 42 24.60 -6.94 12.39
N GLU A 43 25.77 -6.35 12.62
CA GLU A 43 25.91 -5.15 13.46
C GLU A 43 25.15 -3.95 12.88
N ILE A 44 25.27 -3.72 11.57
CA ILE A 44 24.56 -2.63 10.88
C ILE A 44 23.04 -2.89 10.89
N ALA A 45 22.62 -4.14 10.68
CA ALA A 45 21.21 -4.51 10.70
C ALA A 45 20.56 -4.24 12.07
N MET A 46 21.27 -4.51 13.17
CA MET A 46 20.79 -4.20 14.52
C MET A 46 20.70 -2.68 14.77
N GLN A 47 21.70 -1.91 14.32
CA GLN A 47 21.69 -0.45 14.48
C GLN A 47 20.59 0.22 13.64
N ALA A 48 20.29 -0.30 12.45
CA ALA A 48 19.29 0.26 11.54
C ALA A 48 17.87 -0.27 11.79
N GLU A 49 17.67 -1.25 12.68
CA GLU A 49 16.37 -1.85 12.97
C GLU A 49 15.28 -0.83 13.31
N PRO A 50 15.50 0.19 14.19
CA PRO A 50 14.47 1.17 14.50
C PRO A 50 13.98 1.98 13.29
N ILE A 51 14.83 2.18 12.28
CA ILE A 51 14.46 2.90 11.05
C ILE A 51 13.46 2.06 10.24
N VAL A 52 13.71 0.76 10.13
CA VAL A 52 12.81 -0.19 9.45
C VAL A 52 11.51 -0.36 10.23
N GLN A 53 11.58 -0.42 11.56
CA GLN A 53 10.37 -0.48 12.39
C GLN A 53 9.48 0.74 12.18
N ASN A 54 10.07 1.94 12.10
CA ASN A 54 9.33 3.16 11.81
C ASN A 54 8.74 3.16 10.38
N ALA A 55 9.46 2.60 9.40
CA ALA A 55 8.90 2.35 8.07
C ALA A 55 7.64 1.45 8.11
N GLY A 56 7.65 0.42 8.96
CA GLY A 56 6.50 -0.44 9.20
C GLY A 56 5.30 0.27 9.83
N ILE A 57 5.52 1.25 10.71
CA ILE A 57 4.44 2.09 11.24
C ILE A 57 3.81 2.94 10.14
N TYR A 58 4.59 3.54 9.25
CA TYR A 58 4.05 4.25 8.08
C TYR A 58 3.22 3.32 7.18
N ASN A 59 3.70 2.09 6.93
CA ASN A 59 2.93 1.08 6.19
C ASN A 59 1.60 0.73 6.88
N SER A 60 1.58 0.71 8.22
CA SER A 60 0.34 0.51 8.99
C SER A 60 -0.66 1.64 8.80
N PHE A 61 -0.20 2.90 8.73
CA PHE A 61 -1.07 4.05 8.44
C PHE A 61 -1.64 4.00 7.02
N ILE A 62 -0.83 3.59 6.04
CA ILE A 62 -1.29 3.36 4.67
C ILE A 62 -2.36 2.26 4.64
N ALA A 63 -2.13 1.14 5.32
CA ALA A 63 -3.12 0.06 5.40
C ALA A 63 -4.44 0.53 6.02
N ALA A 64 -4.38 1.25 7.16
CA ALA A 64 -5.56 1.81 7.82
C ALA A 64 -6.30 2.81 6.91
N GLY A 65 -5.58 3.68 6.21
CA GLY A 65 -6.13 4.63 5.26
C GLY A 65 -6.80 3.98 4.06
N LEU A 66 -6.19 2.94 3.49
CA LEU A 66 -6.78 2.15 2.40
C LEU A 66 -8.06 1.44 2.85
N LEU A 67 -8.07 0.81 4.02
CA LEU A 67 -9.27 0.18 4.58
C LEU A 67 -10.36 1.23 4.82
N TRP A 68 -10.02 2.37 5.41
CA TRP A 68 -10.96 3.47 5.59
C TRP A 68 -11.56 3.91 4.24
N SER A 69 -10.73 4.12 3.22
CA SER A 69 -11.18 4.50 1.88
C SER A 69 -12.04 3.43 1.17
N ALA A 70 -11.86 2.16 1.52
CA ALA A 70 -12.64 1.06 0.97
C ALA A 70 -14.07 1.06 1.50
N PHE A 71 -14.26 1.40 2.78
CA PHE A 71 -15.55 1.37 3.47
C PHE A 71 -16.23 2.73 3.63
N ASP A 72 -15.53 3.83 3.36
CA ASP A 72 -16.11 5.17 3.40
C ASP A 72 -17.24 5.33 2.37
N THR A 73 -18.32 5.97 2.81
CA THR A 73 -19.53 6.20 2.01
C THR A 73 -19.70 7.65 1.60
N THR A 74 -18.86 8.55 2.12
CA THR A 74 -19.02 10.01 1.97
C THR A 74 -18.15 10.57 0.85
N ASN A 75 -16.87 10.20 0.83
CA ASN A 75 -15.89 10.63 -0.16
C ASN A 75 -14.87 9.51 -0.51
N PRO A 76 -15.34 8.31 -0.93
CA PRO A 76 -14.46 7.18 -1.17
C PRO A 76 -13.44 7.46 -2.28
N LYS A 77 -13.81 8.16 -3.35
CA LYS A 77 -12.93 8.39 -4.50
C LYS A 77 -11.69 9.21 -4.13
N ALA A 78 -11.87 10.31 -3.39
CA ALA A 78 -10.75 11.17 -3.01
C ALA A 78 -9.79 10.44 -2.05
N LEU A 79 -10.33 9.73 -1.05
CA LEU A 79 -9.54 8.94 -0.11
C LEU A 79 -8.75 7.83 -0.82
N ARG A 80 -9.41 7.08 -1.71
CA ARG A 80 -8.77 6.02 -2.50
C ARG A 80 -7.64 6.58 -3.35
N THR A 81 -7.90 7.69 -4.04
CA THR A 81 -6.91 8.36 -4.89
C THR A 81 -5.69 8.79 -4.09
N PHE A 82 -5.91 9.44 -2.93
CA PHE A 82 -4.83 9.91 -2.07
C PHE A 82 -3.94 8.76 -1.59
N PHE A 83 -4.52 7.72 -0.96
CA PHE A 83 -3.72 6.62 -0.42
C PHE A 83 -3.05 5.80 -1.53
N LEU A 84 -3.72 5.53 -2.65
CA LEU A 84 -3.10 4.83 -3.78
C LEU A 84 -1.95 5.65 -4.38
N ALA A 85 -2.08 6.98 -4.49
CA ALA A 85 -0.99 7.84 -4.93
C ALA A 85 0.21 7.79 -3.96
N CYS A 86 -0.04 7.81 -2.65
CA CYS A 86 1.02 7.62 -1.65
C CYS A 86 1.75 6.28 -1.84
N VAL A 87 1.02 5.18 -2.05
CA VAL A 87 1.62 3.85 -2.31
C VAL A 87 2.46 3.85 -3.58
N ILE A 88 1.97 4.46 -4.66
CA ILE A 88 2.70 4.55 -5.94
C ILE A 88 4.02 5.30 -5.73
N VAL A 89 3.97 6.49 -5.13
CA VAL A 89 5.17 7.32 -4.89
C VAL A 89 6.18 6.61 -3.99
N ALA A 90 5.73 6.05 -2.86
CA ALA A 90 6.59 5.31 -1.95
C ALA A 90 7.19 4.06 -2.61
N GLY A 91 6.40 3.32 -3.39
CA GLY A 91 6.84 2.13 -4.11
C GLY A 91 7.90 2.43 -5.18
N VAL A 92 7.75 3.53 -5.92
CA VAL A 92 8.73 4.00 -6.91
C VAL A 92 10.01 4.42 -6.21
N PHE A 93 9.93 5.22 -5.15
CA PHE A 93 11.10 5.65 -4.40
C PHE A 93 11.84 4.45 -3.79
N GLY A 94 11.11 3.48 -3.22
CA GLY A 94 11.67 2.24 -2.70
C GLY A 94 12.30 1.37 -3.79
N ALA A 95 11.81 1.43 -5.04
CA ALA A 95 12.37 0.65 -6.14
C ALA A 95 13.74 1.18 -6.56
N ILE A 96 13.90 2.50 -6.48
CA ILE A 96 15.14 3.22 -6.80
C ILE A 96 16.16 3.05 -5.66
N THR A 97 15.71 3.15 -4.40
CA THR A 97 16.61 3.27 -3.23
C THR A 97 16.88 1.96 -2.50
N LEU A 98 15.95 0.99 -2.56
CA LEU A 98 16.03 -0.26 -1.79
C LEU A 98 16.15 -1.47 -2.72
N LYS A 99 15.04 -1.91 -3.31
CA LYS A 99 15.01 -3.08 -4.20
C LYS A 99 13.93 -2.95 -5.28
N PRO A 100 14.20 -3.33 -6.53
CA PRO A 100 13.22 -3.29 -7.63
C PRO A 100 11.90 -4.04 -7.35
N THR A 101 11.91 -5.00 -6.43
CA THR A 101 10.70 -5.76 -6.05
C THR A 101 9.61 -4.90 -5.41
N THR A 102 9.92 -3.73 -4.86
CA THR A 102 8.88 -2.81 -4.36
C THR A 102 8.00 -2.29 -5.49
N LEU A 103 8.53 -2.14 -6.71
CA LEU A 103 7.74 -1.75 -7.89
C LEU A 103 6.62 -2.78 -8.16
N ILE A 104 6.96 -4.06 -8.05
CA ILE A 104 6.04 -5.17 -8.34
C ILE A 104 5.02 -5.33 -7.21
N ILE A 105 5.44 -5.21 -5.95
CA ILE A 105 4.59 -5.46 -4.77
C ILE A 105 3.69 -4.25 -4.44
N GLN A 106 4.14 -3.03 -4.70
CA GLN A 106 3.44 -1.79 -4.31
C GLN A 106 2.96 -0.99 -5.53
N THR A 107 3.88 -0.52 -6.38
CA THR A 107 3.57 0.44 -7.44
C THR A 107 2.61 -0.11 -8.48
N ILE A 108 2.87 -1.31 -9.01
CA ILE A 108 2.04 -1.91 -10.07
C ILE A 108 0.61 -2.16 -9.56
N PRO A 109 0.38 -2.87 -8.43
CA PRO A 109 -0.95 -3.08 -7.89
C PRO A 109 -1.71 -1.78 -7.60
N ALA A 110 -1.04 -0.79 -6.98
CA ALA A 110 -1.67 0.49 -6.67
C ALA A 110 -2.03 1.29 -7.92
N THR A 111 -1.20 1.25 -8.96
CA THR A 111 -1.50 1.89 -10.25
C THR A 111 -2.71 1.25 -10.92
N ILE A 112 -2.79 -0.09 -10.94
CA ILE A 112 -3.95 -0.82 -11.47
C ILE A 112 -5.22 -0.43 -10.70
N ALA A 113 -5.14 -0.43 -9.37
CA ALA A 113 -6.27 -0.04 -8.53
C ALA A 113 -6.72 1.41 -8.80
N LEU A 114 -5.77 2.33 -8.98
CA LEU A 114 -6.06 3.73 -9.26
C LEU A 114 -6.78 3.87 -10.61
N LEU A 115 -6.29 3.20 -11.66
CA LEU A 115 -6.95 3.20 -12.97
C LEU A 115 -8.39 2.64 -12.89
N LEU A 116 -8.62 1.58 -12.10
CA LEU A 116 -9.96 1.05 -11.89
C LEU A 116 -10.89 2.03 -11.15
N VAL A 117 -10.37 2.75 -10.15
CA VAL A 117 -11.13 3.79 -9.43
C VAL A 117 -11.59 4.88 -10.38
N TRP A 118 -10.73 5.33 -11.29
CA TRP A 118 -11.05 6.40 -12.23
C TRP A 118 -11.90 5.93 -13.41
N LYS A 119 -11.73 4.68 -13.87
CA LYS A 119 -12.60 4.11 -14.92
C LYS A 119 -14.05 3.92 -14.44
N ALA A 120 -14.25 3.37 -13.24
CA ALA A 120 -15.59 3.14 -12.71
C ALA A 120 -16.41 4.44 -12.57
N ASP A 121 -15.73 5.56 -12.38
CA ASP A 121 -16.34 6.89 -12.31
C ASP A 121 -16.81 7.39 -13.69
N ILE A 122 -15.97 7.22 -14.72
CA ILE A 122 -16.33 7.54 -16.10
C ILE A 122 -17.60 6.80 -16.51
N ASP A 123 -17.64 5.48 -16.29
CA ASP A 123 -18.80 4.64 -16.62
C ASP A 123 -20.07 5.11 -15.87
N SER A 124 -19.95 5.58 -14.62
CA SER A 124 -21.07 6.10 -13.85
C SER A 124 -21.56 7.47 -14.32
N SER A 125 -20.67 8.29 -14.88
CA SER A 125 -21.00 9.60 -15.44
C SER A 125 -21.66 9.48 -16.81
N GLU A 126 -21.20 8.55 -17.66
CA GLU A 126 -21.81 8.26 -18.96
C GLU A 126 -23.20 7.64 -18.81
N ALA A 127 -23.41 6.76 -17.82
CA ALA A 127 -24.71 6.15 -17.55
C ALA A 127 -25.76 7.13 -16.97
N ALA A 128 -25.35 8.34 -16.58
CA ALA A 128 -26.22 9.38 -16.03
C ALA A 128 -26.68 10.42 -17.08
N LEU A 129 -26.21 10.30 -18.33
CA LEU A 129 -26.58 11.12 -19.49
C LEU A 129 -27.60 10.39 -20.37
#